data_AF-A0A934LSH7-F1
#
_entry.id   AF-A0A934LSH7-F1
#
_cell.length_a   1.000
_cell.length_b   1.000
_cell.length_c   1.000
_cell.angle_alpha   90.00
_cell.angle_beta   90.00
_cell.angle_gamma   90.00
#
_symmetry.space_group_name_H-M   'P 1'
#
loop_
_entity.id
_entity.type
_entity.pdbx_description
1 polymer ?
#
loop_
_entity_poly.entity_id
_entity_poly.type
_entity_poly.pdbx_seq_one_letter_code
_entity_poly.pdbx_strand_id
1 'polypeptide(L)'
;MRRDAVFPSENVECSGWLYVPDHLNGRAPAIVMANAISAIKEITLPGYAERFAAAGFVVLVFDYRHYGSSGGEPRNHLVPHDQQQDIRNAVTWLRA
;
A
#
# COMPACT_ATOMS: atom_id res chain seq x y z
N MET A 1 2.71 14.97 2.31
CA MET A 1 3.21 14.74 0.92
C MET A 1 3.13 13.27 0.49
N ARG A 2 2.77 12.97 -0.78
CA ARG A 2 2.78 11.62 -1.39
C ARG A 2 4.13 11.30 -2.04
N ARG A 3 4.62 10.06 -1.90
CA ARG A 3 5.80 9.50 -2.58
C ARG A 3 5.47 8.15 -3.19
N ASP A 4 6.11 7.79 -4.30
CA ASP A 4 6.04 6.42 -4.81
C ASP A 4 6.82 5.48 -3.90
N ALA A 5 6.32 4.26 -3.73
CA ALA A 5 6.89 3.23 -2.89
C ALA A 5 6.79 1.87 -3.56
N VAL A 6 7.76 1.01 -3.26
CA VAL A 6 7.78 -0.39 -3.69
C VAL A 6 8.20 -1.24 -2.50
N PHE A 7 7.53 -2.37 -2.31
CA PHE A 7 7.91 -3.36 -1.30
C PHE A 7 7.81 -4.78 -1.86
N PRO A 8 8.67 -5.70 -1.40
CA PRO A 8 8.58 -7.09 -1.80
C PRO A 8 7.42 -7.80 -1.09
N SER A 9 6.67 -8.59 -1.84
CA SER A 9 5.75 -9.62 -1.33
C SER A 9 6.07 -10.94 -2.01
N GLU A 10 6.65 -11.86 -1.25
CA GLU A 10 7.27 -13.06 -1.80
C GLU A 10 8.29 -12.70 -2.91
N ASN A 11 8.12 -13.25 -4.11
CA ASN A 11 8.95 -12.99 -5.28
C ASN A 11 8.41 -11.88 -6.20
N VAL A 12 7.44 -11.08 -5.73
CA VAL A 12 6.80 -10.02 -6.50
C VAL A 12 7.00 -8.66 -5.84
N GLU A 13 7.34 -7.64 -6.62
CA GLU A 13 7.33 -6.25 -6.16
C GLU A 13 5.92 -5.65 -6.21
N CYS A 14 5.43 -5.22 -5.06
CA CYS A 14 4.17 -4.51 -4.93
C CYS A 14 4.39 -3.00 -4.98
N SER A 15 3.67 -2.33 -5.87
CA SER A 15 3.71 -0.88 -6.07
C SER A 15 2.70 -0.20 -5.15
N GLY A 16 3.11 0.93 -4.56
CA GLY A 16 2.26 1.73 -3.71
C GLY A 16 2.64 3.20 -3.67
N TRP A 17 1.87 3.94 -2.88
CA TRP A 17 2.07 5.33 -2.56
C TRP A 17 2.16 5.49 -1.05
N LEU A 18 3.23 6.14 -0.61
CA LEU A 18 3.47 6.50 0.78
C LEU A 18 3.09 7.96 1.01
N TYR A 19 2.10 8.19 1.85
CA TYR A 19 1.69 9.50 2.30
C TYR A 19 2.35 9.75 3.66
N VAL A 20 3.18 10.78 3.73
CA VAL A 20 3.91 11.17 4.93
C VAL A 20 3.37 12.54 5.41
N PRO A 21 3.05 12.71 6.70
CA PRO A 21 2.68 14.01 7.26
C PRO A 21 3.81 15.03 7.09
N ASP A 22 3.48 16.29 6.77
CA ASP A 22 4.48 17.30 6.40
C ASP A 22 5.41 17.70 7.56
N HIS A 23 4.98 17.49 8.81
CA HIS A 23 5.73 17.83 10.02
C HIS A 23 6.10 16.60 10.86
N LEU A 24 6.31 15.45 10.20
CA LEU A 24 6.69 14.22 10.90
C LEU A 24 8.08 14.34 11.53
N ASN A 25 8.13 14.37 12.86
CA ASN A 25 9.36 14.31 13.65
C ASN A 25 9.47 12.95 14.36
N GLY A 26 10.18 12.01 13.75
CA GLY A 26 10.36 10.66 14.29
C GLY A 26 9.28 9.67 13.83
N ARG A 27 8.86 8.78 14.73
CA ARG A 27 7.88 7.73 14.43
C ARG A 27 6.45 8.26 14.56
N ALA A 28 5.58 7.79 13.68
CA ALA A 28 4.14 8.06 13.72
C ALA A 28 3.34 6.76 13.64
N PRO A 29 2.07 6.76 14.10
CA PRO A 29 1.16 5.67 13.79
C PRO A 29 1.02 5.54 12.27
N ALA A 30 0.91 4.29 11.81
CA ALA A 30 0.90 3.98 10.39
C ALA A 30 -0.34 3.17 9.99
N ILE A 31 -0.82 3.37 8.78
CA ILE A 31 -1.98 2.69 8.20
C ILE A 31 -1.57 2.07 6.86
N VAL A 32 -1.90 0.80 6.66
CA VAL A 32 -1.84 0.15 5.35
C VAL A 32 -3.27 0.12 4.77
N MET A 33 -3.42 0.60 3.54
CA MET A 33 -4.65 0.57 2.78
C MET A 33 -4.43 -0.24 1.52
N ALA A 34 -5.31 -1.20 1.29
CA ALA A 34 -5.41 -1.94 0.04
C ALA A 34 -6.87 -1.99 -0.36
N ASN A 35 -7.11 -2.02 -1.66
CA ASN A 35 -8.46 -2.05 -2.18
C ASN A 35 -9.12 -3.41 -1.96
N ALA A 36 -10.43 -3.47 -2.21
CA ALA A 36 -11.13 -4.74 -2.29
C ALA A 36 -10.80 -5.47 -3.61
N ILE A 37 -11.46 -6.61 -3.84
CA ILE A 37 -11.31 -7.46 -5.01
C ILE A 37 -11.30 -6.63 -6.32
N SER A 38 -10.30 -6.91 -7.16
CA SER A 38 -10.07 -6.35 -8.51
C SER A 38 -9.85 -4.85 -8.67
N ALA A 39 -9.76 -4.09 -7.59
CA ALA A 39 -9.46 -2.66 -7.64
C ALA A 39 -7.96 -2.36 -7.43
N ILE A 40 -7.54 -1.18 -7.92
CA ILE A 40 -6.15 -0.68 -7.87
C ILE A 40 -6.08 0.59 -7.00
N LYS A 41 -4.90 0.94 -6.49
CA LYS A 41 -4.63 2.03 -5.52
C LYS A 41 -5.16 3.40 -5.94
N GLU A 42 -5.35 3.64 -7.24
CA GLU A 42 -5.94 4.85 -7.83
C GLU A 42 -7.42 5.00 -7.47
N ILE A 43 -8.14 3.90 -7.23
CA ILE A 43 -9.58 3.88 -7.02
C ILE A 43 -9.88 4.18 -5.55
N THR A 44 -10.54 5.32 -5.30
CA THR A 44 -11.11 5.83 -4.03
C THR A 44 -10.14 6.08 -2.86
N LEU A 45 -9.10 5.25 -2.68
CA LEU A 45 -8.18 5.32 -1.55
C LEU A 45 -7.36 6.61 -1.40
N PRO A 46 -6.95 7.33 -2.46
CA PRO A 46 -6.10 8.52 -2.31
C PRO A 46 -6.73 9.60 -1.43
N GLY A 47 -8.03 9.85 -1.58
CA GLY A 47 -8.74 10.84 -0.77
C GLY A 47 -8.85 10.47 0.72
N TYR A 48 -8.85 9.17 1.05
CA TYR A 48 -8.76 8.73 2.45
C TYR A 48 -7.33 8.87 2.97
N ALA A 49 -6.34 8.44 2.19
CA ALA A 49 -4.93 8.51 2.56
C ALA A 49 -4.48 9.95 2.84
N GLU A 50 -4.91 10.92 2.02
CA GLU A 50 -4.66 12.34 2.25
C GLU A 50 -5.22 12.83 3.58
N ARG A 51 -6.46 12.44 3.92
CA ARG A 51 -7.11 12.84 5.18
C ARG A 51 -6.41 12.24 6.40
N PHE A 52 -6.01 10.98 6.35
CA PHE A 52 -5.27 10.35 7.43
C PHE A 52 -3.85 10.91 7.55
N ALA A 53 -3.18 11.20 6.44
CA ALA A 53 -1.87 11.86 6.47
C ALA A 53 -1.95 13.27 7.06
N ALA A 54 -2.98 14.05 6.71
CA ALA A 54 -3.24 15.35 7.33
C ALA A 54 -3.55 15.25 8.83
N ALA A 55 -4.10 14.12 9.29
CA ALA A 55 -4.32 13.82 10.69
C ALA A 55 -3.08 13.26 11.43
N GLY A 56 -1.92 13.17 10.76
CA GLY A 56 -0.65 12.77 11.38
C GLY A 56 -0.27 11.29 11.23
N PHE A 57 -0.98 10.53 10.40
CA PHE A 57 -0.64 9.12 10.12
C PHE A 57 0.30 8.99 8.93
N VAL A 58 1.24 8.03 8.97
CA VAL A 58 1.91 7.57 7.74
C VAL A 58 0.98 6.56 7.06
N VAL A 59 0.66 6.76 5.79
CA VAL A 59 -0.28 5.89 5.08
C VAL A 59 0.38 5.26 3.86
N LEU A 60 0.39 3.94 3.78
CA LEU A 60 0.74 3.21 2.57
C LEU A 60 -0.54 2.76 1.86
N VAL A 61 -0.73 3.18 0.61
CA VAL A 61 -1.76 2.65 -0.28
C VAL A 61 -1.09 1.81 -1.35
N PHE A 62 -1.51 0.57 -1.59
CA PHE A 62 -0.81 -0.31 -2.56
C PHE A 62 -1.73 -1.17 -3.42
N ASP A 63 -1.17 -1.66 -4.52
CA ASP A 63 -1.77 -2.68 -5.40
C ASP A 63 -1.32 -4.09 -4.98
N TYR A 64 -2.24 -5.04 -4.81
CA TYR A 64 -1.86 -6.44 -4.59
C TYR A 64 -0.96 -6.96 -5.72
N ARG A 65 -0.19 -8.02 -5.46
CA ARG A 65 0.53 -8.71 -6.53
C ARG A 65 -0.45 -9.12 -7.63
N HIS A 66 0.01 -9.09 -8.89
CA HIS A 66 -0.76 -9.31 -10.12
C HIS A 66 -1.71 -8.17 -10.53
N TYR A 67 -1.89 -7.11 -9.73
CA TYR A 67 -2.81 -6.01 -10.01
C TYR A 67 -2.10 -4.69 -10.28
N GLY A 68 -2.78 -3.81 -11.01
CA GLY A 68 -2.35 -2.42 -11.20
C GLY A 68 -0.90 -2.29 -11.63
N SER A 69 -0.15 -1.50 -10.89
CA SER A 69 1.28 -1.25 -11.13
C SER A 69 2.20 -2.26 -10.41
N SER A 70 1.67 -3.18 -9.61
CA SER A 70 2.44 -4.27 -9.00
C SER A 70 2.82 -5.32 -10.03
N GLY A 71 3.95 -6.00 -9.80
CA GLY A 71 4.42 -7.09 -10.66
C GLY A 71 3.59 -8.37 -10.53
N GLY A 72 4.11 -9.46 -11.08
CA GLY A 72 3.54 -10.80 -10.95
C GLY A 72 2.67 -11.22 -12.14
N GLU A 73 2.70 -12.52 -12.45
CA GLU A 73 1.94 -13.18 -13.51
C GLU A 73 1.26 -14.46 -12.99
N PRO A 74 0.09 -14.86 -13.53
CA PRO A 74 -0.68 -14.15 -14.56
C PRO A 74 -1.30 -12.85 -14.02
N ARG A 75 -1.46 -11.83 -14.87
CA ARG A 75 -2.14 -10.56 -14.50
C ARG A 75 -3.57 -10.80 -14.01
N ASN A 76 -4.01 -9.99 -13.05
CA ASN A 76 -5.32 -10.04 -12.42
C ASN A 76 -5.64 -11.41 -11.77
N HIS A 77 -4.62 -12.15 -11.36
CA HIS A 77 -4.80 -13.41 -10.65
C HIS A 77 -5.25 -13.15 -9.20
N LEU A 78 -6.44 -13.60 -8.85
CA LEU A 78 -6.99 -13.42 -7.51
C LEU A 78 -6.85 -14.70 -6.67
N VAL A 79 -6.00 -14.63 -5.66
CA VAL A 79 -5.90 -15.65 -4.61
C VAL A 79 -6.05 -14.93 -3.25
N PRO A 80 -7.14 -15.17 -2.50
CA PRO A 80 -7.39 -14.41 -1.27
C PRO A 80 -6.30 -14.58 -0.21
N HIS A 81 -5.74 -15.78 -0.08
CA HIS A 81 -4.63 -16.05 0.83
C HIS A 81 -3.40 -15.18 0.49
N ASP A 82 -3.17 -14.98 -0.80
CA ASP A 82 -2.05 -14.20 -1.28
C ASP A 82 -2.20 -12.71 -1.00
N GLN A 83 -3.41 -12.16 -1.14
CA GLN A 83 -3.72 -10.78 -0.78
C GLN A 83 -3.56 -10.53 0.73
N GLN A 84 -3.94 -11.51 1.57
CA GLN A 84 -3.69 -11.42 3.01
C GLN A 84 -2.19 -11.40 3.32
N GLN A 85 -1.39 -12.16 2.58
CA GLN A 85 0.07 -12.15 2.73
C GLN A 85 0.66 -10.81 2.29
N ASP A 86 0.18 -10.23 1.19
CA ASP A 86 0.62 -8.91 0.74
C ASP A 86 0.35 -7.82 1.78
N ILE A 87 -0.81 -7.85 2.44
CA ILE A 87 -1.14 -6.91 3.54
C ILE A 87 -0.16 -7.09 4.70
N ARG A 88 0.15 -8.33 5.09
CA ARG A 88 1.13 -8.61 6.16
C ARG A 88 2.53 -8.09 5.78
N ASN A 89 2.96 -8.33 4.55
CA ASN A 89 4.26 -7.89 4.04
C ASN A 89 4.33 -6.35 3.96
N ALA A 90 3.26 -5.69 3.53
CA ALA A 90 3.13 -4.23 3.54
C ALA A 90 3.26 -3.65 4.96
N VAL A 91 2.61 -4.27 5.96
CA VAL A 91 2.72 -3.87 7.37
C VAL A 91 4.15 -4.05 7.88
N THR A 92 4.80 -5.17 7.55
CA THR A 92 6.20 -5.42 7.92
C THR A 92 7.14 -4.38 7.31
N TRP A 93 6.99 -4.09 6.02
CA TRP A 93 7.79 -3.08 5.32
C TRP A 93 7.60 -1.68 5.91
N LEU A 94 6.36 -1.29 6.22
CA LEU A 94 6.04 0.03 6.78
C LEU A 94 6.54 0.24 8.22
N ARG A 95 6.89 -0.85 8.93
CA ARG A 95 7.44 -0.81 10.30
C ARG A 95 8.95 -0.58 10.34
N ALA A 96 9.66 -0.86 9.26
CA ALA A 96 11.11 -0.75 9.15
C ALA A 96 11.55 0.71 9.15
#